data_AF-A0A2U8UYF8-F1
#
_entry.id   AF-A0A2U8UYF8-F1
#
_cell.length_a   1.000
_cell.length_b   1.000
_cell.length_c   1.000
_cell.angle_alpha   90.00
_cell.angle_beta   90.00
_cell.angle_gamma   90.00
#
_symmetry.space_group_name_H-M   'P 1'
#
loop_
_entity.id
_entity.type
_entity.pdbx_description
1 polymer ?
#
loop_
_entity_poly.entity_id
_entity_poly.type
_entity_poly.pdbx_seq_one_letter_code
_entity_poly.pdbx_strand_id
1 'polypeptide(L)'
;VLPNLVQTGATGSGTAYKKKFHSRLKFSIKGCVGLVNSADDKYASVDGFFITTKEAPELNNHYVMIGRVVGDSIYNVIKMSQNDLKEDGETPVHPVFIKETRVTKKFFTDLEASGEEIKAEEPKKKKRKAIKLAYDEEEGADGESEFRMR
;
A
#
# COMPACT_ATOMS: atom_id res chain seq x y z
N VAL A 1 -4.51 9.31 6.67
CA VAL A 1 -4.97 8.08 5.99
C VAL A 1 -6.42 7.81 6.37
N LEU A 2 -7.31 7.57 5.40
CA LEU A 2 -8.67 7.15 5.73
C LEU A 2 -8.62 5.72 6.31
N PRO A 3 -9.19 5.47 7.50
CA PRO A 3 -8.93 4.26 8.29
C PRO A 3 -9.48 2.96 7.70
N ASN A 4 -10.10 2.98 6.51
CA ASN A 4 -10.83 1.86 5.93
C ASN A 4 -10.47 1.60 4.45
N LEU A 5 -9.22 1.84 4.05
CA LEU A 5 -8.76 1.56 2.69
C LEU A 5 -7.38 0.91 2.66
N VAL A 6 -7.16 0.10 1.63
CA VAL A 6 -5.86 -0.45 1.25
C VAL A 6 -5.46 0.19 -0.07
N GLN A 7 -4.29 0.84 -0.12
CA GLN A 7 -3.81 1.59 -1.28
C GLN A 7 -2.49 1.02 -1.81
N THR A 8 -2.26 1.17 -3.11
CA THR A 8 -0.93 0.95 -3.70
C THR A 8 0.04 2.10 -3.39
N GLY A 9 1.34 1.82 -3.41
CA GLY A 9 2.37 2.83 -3.11
C GLY A 9 2.60 3.89 -4.19
N ALA A 10 1.78 3.95 -5.24
CA ALA A 10 1.94 4.92 -6.32
C ALA A 10 1.39 6.30 -5.91
N THR A 11 2.22 7.33 -5.99
CA THR A 11 1.97 8.67 -5.43
C THR A 11 1.19 9.61 -6.36
N GLY A 12 0.46 9.10 -7.35
CA GLY A 12 -0.37 9.93 -8.22
C GLY A 12 0.36 10.72 -9.31
N SER A 13 1.67 10.50 -9.48
CA SER A 13 2.53 11.07 -10.53
C SER A 13 2.37 10.39 -11.90
N GLY A 14 1.39 9.50 -12.02
CA GLY A 14 1.16 8.71 -13.22
C GLY A 14 0.41 9.44 -14.31
N THR A 15 0.01 8.68 -15.34
CA THR A 15 -0.84 9.21 -16.40
C THR A 15 -2.13 9.79 -15.81
N ALA A 16 -2.38 11.07 -16.10
CA ALA A 16 -3.56 11.78 -15.64
C ALA A 16 -4.81 11.33 -16.42
N TYR A 17 -5.82 10.87 -15.71
CA TYR A 17 -7.13 10.48 -16.23
C TYR A 17 -8.20 11.42 -15.72
N LYS A 18 -8.95 12.07 -16.62
CA LYS A 18 -10.02 13.00 -16.22
C LYS A 18 -11.08 12.28 -15.39
N LYS A 19 -11.39 12.79 -14.20
CA LYS A 19 -12.38 12.17 -13.32
C LYS A 19 -13.75 12.12 -14.00
N LYS A 20 -14.37 10.94 -13.99
CA LYS A 20 -15.74 10.71 -14.49
C LYS A 20 -16.56 10.03 -13.41
N PHE A 21 -17.74 10.57 -13.13
CA PHE A 21 -18.66 10.05 -12.12
C PHE A 21 -19.96 9.58 -12.78
N HIS A 22 -20.55 8.53 -12.24
CA HIS A 22 -21.88 8.06 -12.64
C HIS A 22 -22.74 7.91 -11.39
N SER A 23 -23.96 8.42 -11.43
CA SER A 23 -24.96 8.35 -10.34
C SER A 23 -25.18 6.97 -9.71
N ARG A 24 -24.96 5.87 -10.45
CA ARG A 24 -25.11 4.48 -9.97
C ARG A 24 -23.85 3.91 -9.34
N LEU A 25 -22.70 4.54 -9.57
CA LEU A 25 -21.40 4.10 -9.10
C LEU A 25 -21.09 4.82 -7.79
N LYS A 26 -21.34 4.14 -6.67
CA LYS A 26 -21.15 4.69 -5.32
C LYS A 26 -20.36 3.73 -4.43
N PHE A 27 -19.57 4.29 -3.53
CA PHE A 27 -18.81 3.59 -2.47
C PHE A 27 -19.71 3.19 -1.29
N SER A 28 -20.84 2.53 -1.58
CA SER A 28 -21.85 2.13 -0.58
C SER A 28 -21.64 0.71 -0.04
N ILE A 29 -20.65 -0.01 -0.54
CA ILE A 29 -20.32 -1.38 -0.11
C ILE A 29 -18.81 -1.52 0.10
N LYS A 30 -18.40 -2.53 0.85
CA LYS A 30 -16.99 -2.94 0.92
C LYS A 30 -16.51 -3.53 -0.41
N GLY A 31 -15.22 -3.42 -0.67
CA GLY A 31 -14.58 -3.98 -1.85
C GLY A 31 -14.73 -3.14 -3.11
N CYS A 32 -15.10 -1.87 -3.00
CA CYS A 32 -15.07 -0.96 -4.14
C CYS A 32 -13.62 -0.62 -4.48
N VAL A 33 -13.29 -0.60 -5.77
CA VAL A 33 -11.95 -0.26 -6.27
C VAL A 33 -12.01 1.13 -6.90
N GLY A 34 -11.19 2.05 -6.38
CA GLY A 34 -11.10 3.44 -6.84
C GLY A 34 -9.68 3.82 -7.24
N LEU A 35 -9.54 4.78 -8.15
CA LEU A 35 -8.25 5.34 -8.53
C LEU A 35 -7.78 6.39 -7.51
N VAL A 36 -6.48 6.49 -7.30
CA VAL A 36 -5.88 7.53 -6.47
C VAL A 36 -5.93 8.86 -7.22
N ASN A 37 -6.06 9.98 -6.50
CA ASN A 37 -6.04 11.30 -7.12
C ASN A 37 -4.63 11.66 -7.62
N SER A 38 -4.57 12.39 -8.72
CA SER A 38 -3.32 13.02 -9.13
C SER A 38 -3.11 14.34 -8.37
N ALA A 39 -2.03 15.06 -8.66
CA ALA A 39 -1.75 16.36 -8.05
C ALA A 39 -2.85 17.39 -8.35
N ASP A 40 -3.51 17.30 -9.50
CA ASP A 40 -4.67 18.11 -9.85
C ASP A 40 -5.98 17.38 -9.49
N ASP A 41 -6.86 18.04 -8.75
CA ASP A 41 -8.09 17.43 -8.23
C ASP A 41 -9.12 17.08 -9.31
N LYS A 42 -8.97 17.56 -10.56
CA LYS A 42 -9.84 17.16 -11.67
C LYS A 42 -9.41 15.84 -12.31
N TYR A 43 -8.24 15.33 -11.95
CA TYR A 43 -7.64 14.13 -12.53
C TYR A 43 -7.37 13.06 -11.47
N ALA A 44 -7.52 11.81 -11.89
CA ALA A 44 -7.08 10.63 -11.17
C ALA A 44 -5.80 10.10 -11.82
N SER A 45 -4.99 9.39 -11.07
CA SER A 45 -3.78 8.72 -11.57
C SER A 45 -4.11 7.27 -11.91
N VAL A 46 -3.72 6.81 -13.10
CA VAL A 46 -3.93 5.42 -13.52
C VAL A 46 -2.98 4.45 -12.80
N ASP A 47 -1.81 4.92 -12.38
CA ASP A 47 -0.79 4.09 -11.73
C ASP A 47 -1.14 3.66 -10.30
N GLY A 48 -2.11 4.33 -9.67
CA GLY A 48 -2.46 4.14 -8.28
C GLY A 48 -3.94 3.81 -8.12
N PHE A 49 -4.24 2.80 -7.33
CA PHE A 49 -5.60 2.49 -6.93
C PHE A 49 -5.68 2.12 -5.45
N PHE A 50 -6.90 2.17 -4.92
CA PHE A 50 -7.23 1.74 -3.58
C PHE A 50 -8.46 0.84 -3.60
N ILE A 51 -8.61 0.05 -2.53
CA ILE A 51 -9.75 -0.81 -2.28
C ILE A 51 -10.33 -0.45 -0.92
N THR A 52 -11.65 -0.26 -0.86
CA THR A 52 -12.35 0.02 0.40
C THR A 52 -12.59 -1.27 1.20
N THR A 53 -12.35 -1.22 2.50
CA THR A 53 -12.66 -2.35 3.42
C THR A 53 -14.04 -2.22 4.04
N LYS A 54 -14.60 -1.02 4.06
CA LYS A 54 -15.96 -0.69 4.51
C LYS A 54 -16.67 0.18 3.47
N GLU A 55 -17.95 0.43 3.70
CA GLU A 55 -18.66 1.51 3.03
C GLU A 55 -17.99 2.86 3.35
N ALA A 56 -17.84 3.70 2.33
CA ALA A 56 -17.10 4.95 2.41
C ALA A 56 -17.80 6.02 1.55
N PRO A 57 -19.01 6.44 1.93
CA PRO A 57 -19.79 7.40 1.15
C PRO A 57 -19.09 8.75 0.96
N GLU A 58 -18.13 9.09 1.84
CA GLU A 58 -17.28 10.28 1.73
C GLU A 58 -16.40 10.31 0.49
N LEU A 59 -16.14 9.15 -0.15
CA LEU A 59 -15.31 9.05 -1.36
C LEU A 59 -16.10 9.34 -2.64
N ASN A 60 -17.43 9.38 -2.57
CA ASN A 60 -18.29 9.62 -3.72
C ASN A 60 -18.04 11.03 -4.29
N ASN A 61 -18.02 11.14 -5.62
CA ASN A 61 -17.73 12.38 -6.35
C ASN A 61 -16.33 12.98 -6.12
N HIS A 62 -15.48 12.33 -5.32
CA HIS A 62 -14.08 12.72 -5.13
C HIS A 62 -13.12 11.78 -5.88
N TYR A 63 -13.43 10.48 -5.89
CA TYR A 63 -12.60 9.45 -6.50
C TYR A 63 -13.36 8.70 -7.60
N VAL A 64 -12.64 8.25 -8.63
CA VAL A 64 -13.22 7.48 -9.74
C VAL A 64 -13.28 6.02 -9.34
N MET A 65 -14.49 5.46 -9.26
CA MET A 65 -14.69 4.02 -9.04
C MET A 65 -14.53 3.27 -10.38
N ILE A 66 -13.62 2.31 -10.43
CA ILE A 66 -13.33 1.50 -11.63
C ILE A 66 -13.93 0.10 -11.57
N GLY A 67 -14.27 -0.40 -10.38
CA GLY A 67 -14.81 -1.73 -10.24
C GLY A 67 -15.05 -2.14 -8.79
N ARG A 68 -15.23 -3.45 -8.61
CA ARG A 68 -15.41 -4.08 -7.31
C ARG A 68 -14.70 -5.41 -7.23
N VAL A 69 -14.27 -5.77 -6.03
CA VAL A 69 -13.80 -7.09 -5.66
C VAL A 69 -15.01 -8.04 -5.55
N VAL A 70 -14.90 -9.26 -6.08
CA VAL A 70 -16.02 -10.20 -6.20
C VAL A 70 -15.84 -11.40 -5.27
N GLY A 71 -16.94 -11.81 -4.62
CA GLY A 71 -17.01 -13.02 -3.80
C GLY A 71 -16.07 -12.99 -2.59
N ASP A 72 -15.48 -14.14 -2.29
CA ASP A 72 -14.66 -14.35 -1.08
C ASP A 72 -13.27 -13.70 -1.17
N SER A 73 -12.88 -13.18 -2.34
CA SER A 73 -11.59 -12.49 -2.50
C SER A 73 -11.50 -11.19 -1.67
N ILE A 74 -12.63 -10.67 -1.16
CA ILE A 74 -12.65 -9.54 -0.22
C ILE A 74 -11.97 -9.87 1.11
N TYR A 75 -11.97 -11.13 1.55
CA TYR A 75 -11.31 -11.53 2.80
C TYR A 75 -9.79 -11.35 2.70
N ASN A 76 -9.21 -11.49 1.50
CA ASN A 76 -7.81 -11.21 1.27
C ASN A 76 -7.49 -9.72 1.51
N VAL A 77 -8.36 -8.82 1.03
CA VAL A 77 -8.19 -7.38 1.24
C VAL A 77 -8.36 -7.00 2.70
N ILE A 78 -9.34 -7.58 3.40
CA ILE A 78 -9.54 -7.35 4.84
C ILE A 78 -8.30 -7.81 5.62
N LYS A 79 -7.74 -8.97 5.27
CA LYS A 79 -6.51 -9.49 5.88
C LYS A 79 -5.32 -8.55 5.63
N MET A 80 -5.22 -7.93 4.45
CA MET A 80 -4.19 -6.92 4.16
C MET A 80 -4.34 -5.67 5.05
N SER A 81 -5.56 -5.26 5.35
CA SER A 81 -5.84 -4.09 6.19
C SER A 81 -5.56 -4.30 7.68
N GLN A 82 -5.47 -5.54 8.14
CA GLN A 82 -5.21 -5.91 9.53
C GLN A 82 -3.72 -6.12 9.82
N ASN A 83 -2.85 -5.87 8.84
CA ASN A 83 -1.42 -6.08 8.97
C ASN A 83 -0.80 -4.99 9.86
N ASP A 84 0.21 -5.37 10.65
CA ASP A 84 0.89 -4.42 11.51
C ASP A 84 1.55 -3.31 10.67
N LEU A 85 1.42 -2.07 11.13
CA LEU A 85 2.01 -0.89 10.49
C LEU A 85 3.33 -0.55 11.18
N LYS A 86 4.27 -0.01 10.40
CA LYS A 86 5.53 0.54 10.93
C LYS A 86 5.26 1.80 11.76
N GLU A 87 6.32 2.33 12.38
CA GLU A 87 6.27 3.58 13.15
C GLU A 87 5.66 4.75 12.38
N ASP A 88 5.80 4.75 11.05
CA ASP A 88 5.21 5.76 10.16
C ASP A 88 3.67 5.69 10.07
N GLY A 89 3.04 4.62 10.56
CA GLY A 89 1.58 4.46 10.57
C GLY A 89 0.92 4.24 9.20
N GLU A 90 1.69 4.23 8.11
CA GLU A 90 1.17 4.06 6.74
C GLU A 90 1.72 2.82 6.04
N THR A 91 2.98 2.47 6.33
CA THR A 91 3.65 1.36 5.66
C THR A 91 3.47 0.07 6.46
N PRO A 92 2.93 -1.02 5.88
CA PRO A 92 2.87 -2.31 6.57
C PRO A 92 4.27 -2.86 6.87
N VAL A 93 4.41 -3.51 8.02
CA VAL A 93 5.63 -4.22 8.43
C VAL A 93 5.95 -5.31 7.39
N HIS A 94 4.93 -6.04 6.95
CA HIS A 94 5.01 -7.06 5.92
C HIS A 94 4.26 -6.62 4.65
N PRO A 95 4.90 -5.91 3.71
CA PRO A 95 4.24 -5.45 2.49
C PRO A 95 3.78 -6.62 1.61
N VAL A 96 2.60 -6.45 1.02
CA VAL A 96 2.01 -7.41 0.09
C VAL A 96 2.28 -6.94 -1.34
N PHE A 97 2.73 -7.87 -2.18
CA PHE A 97 3.07 -7.60 -3.58
C PHE A 97 2.15 -8.33 -4.52
N ILE A 98 1.83 -7.70 -5.65
CA ILE A 98 1.10 -8.31 -6.75
C ILE A 98 2.11 -9.15 -7.54
N LYS A 99 1.94 -10.47 -7.55
CA LYS A 99 2.86 -11.40 -8.26
C LYS A 99 2.55 -11.51 -9.74
N GLU A 100 1.27 -11.57 -10.07
CA GLU A 100 0.78 -11.79 -11.44
C GLU A 100 -0.62 -11.18 -11.57
N THR A 101 -0.95 -10.73 -12.77
CA THR A 101 -2.30 -10.25 -13.13
C THR A 101 -2.80 -11.03 -14.35
N ARG A 102 -4.02 -11.58 -14.26
CA ARG A 102 -4.65 -12.32 -15.36
C ARG A 102 -6.01 -11.75 -15.71
N VAL A 103 -6.26 -11.55 -17.00
CA VAL A 103 -7.57 -11.09 -17.51
C VAL A 103 -8.40 -12.31 -17.93
N THR A 104 -9.42 -12.66 -17.15
CA THR A 104 -10.27 -13.83 -17.43
C THR A 104 -11.22 -13.61 -18.61
N LYS A 105 -11.83 -12.42 -18.69
CA LYS A 105 -12.76 -12.05 -19.77
C LYS A 105 -12.37 -10.68 -20.31
N LYS A 106 -11.87 -10.63 -21.54
CA LYS A 106 -11.58 -9.38 -22.24
C LYS A 106 -12.88 -8.74 -22.71
N PHE A 107 -13.07 -7.47 -22.41
CA PHE A 107 -14.22 -6.69 -22.90
C PHE A 107 -13.88 -5.96 -24.21
N PHE A 108 -12.64 -5.45 -24.30
CA PHE A 108 -12.09 -4.82 -25.49
C PHE A 108 -11.24 -5.84 -26.24
N THR A 109 -11.58 -6.10 -27.50
CA THR A 109 -10.88 -7.07 -28.37
C THR A 109 -9.76 -6.41 -29.17
N ASP A 110 -9.81 -5.09 -29.30
CA ASP A 110 -8.85 -4.21 -29.97
C ASP A 110 -7.67 -3.80 -29.06
N LEU A 111 -7.78 -4.05 -27.76
CA LEU A 111 -6.74 -3.69 -26.79
C LEU A 111 -5.68 -4.79 -26.69
N GLU A 112 -4.52 -4.53 -27.28
CA GLU A 112 -3.33 -5.35 -27.14
C GLU A 112 -2.47 -4.83 -25.98
N ALA A 113 -1.82 -5.76 -25.25
CA ALA A 113 -0.89 -5.37 -24.20
C ALA A 113 0.32 -4.70 -24.86
N SER A 114 0.54 -3.42 -24.57
CA SER A 114 1.81 -2.77 -24.92
C SER A 114 2.92 -3.54 -24.20
N GLY A 115 3.88 -4.09 -24.95
CA GLY A 115 5.02 -4.85 -24.42
C GLY A 115 6.03 -3.99 -23.66
N GLU A 116 5.73 -2.71 -23.41
CA GLU A 116 6.54 -1.85 -22.57
C GLU A 116 6.34 -2.24 -21.11
N GLU A 117 7.32 -2.95 -20.56
CA GLU A 117 7.45 -3.13 -19.12
C GLU A 117 7.44 -1.75 -18.45
N ILE A 118 6.33 -1.42 -17.77
CA ILE A 118 6.26 -0.27 -16.89
C ILE A 118 7.24 -0.57 -15.76
N LYS A 119 8.47 -0.05 -15.86
CA LYS A 119 9.48 -0.14 -14.80
C LYS A 119 8.95 0.62 -13.59
N ALA A 120 8.28 -0.10 -12.70
CA ALA A 120 8.05 0.38 -11.36
C ALA A 120 9.44 0.66 -10.75
N GLU A 121 9.76 1.93 -10.53
CA GLU A 121 11.03 2.34 -9.95
C GLU A 121 11.14 1.70 -8.55
N GLU A 122 12.03 0.72 -8.41
CA GLU A 122 12.28 0.07 -7.12
C GLU A 122 12.67 1.15 -6.10
N PRO A 123 12.06 1.18 -4.90
CA PRO A 123 12.46 2.11 -3.88
C PRO A 123 13.91 1.84 -3.51
N LYS A 124 14.80 2.81 -3.82
CA LYS A 124 16.24 2.75 -3.52
C LYS A 124 16.43 2.43 -2.03
N LYS A 125 16.82 1.19 -1.72
CA LYS A 125 17.21 0.77 -0.38
C LYS A 125 18.40 1.62 0.06
N LYS A 126 18.16 2.64 0.90
CA LYS A 126 19.22 3.34 1.61
C LYS A 126 19.94 2.32 2.49
N LYS A 127 21.17 1.96 2.10
CA LYS A 127 22.06 1.12 2.91
C LYS A 127 22.25 1.80 4.27
N ARG A 128 21.68 1.23 5.33
CA ARG A 128 22.03 1.63 6.70
C ARG A 128 23.50 1.25 6.90
N LYS A 129 24.34 2.24 7.23
CA LYS A 129 25.74 1.99 7.62
C LYS A 129 25.70 1.11 8.87
N ALA A 130 26.38 -0.03 8.83
CA ALA A 130 26.56 -0.87 10.00
C ALA A 130 27.31 -0.07 11.07
N ILE A 131 26.63 0.24 12.18
CA ILE A 131 27.29 0.67 13.41
C ILE A 131 27.96 -0.60 13.95
N LYS A 132 29.30 -0.64 13.90
CA LYS A 132 30.10 -1.66 14.60
C LYS A 132 29.90 -1.44 16.10
N LEU A 133 29.13 -2.32 16.72
CA LEU A 133 29.11 -2.46 18.16
C LEU A 133 30.36 -3.29 18.53
N ALA A 134 31.43 -2.61 18.94
CA ALA A 134 32.57 -3.28 19.54
C ALA A 134 32.18 -3.61 20.99
N TYR A 135 31.98 -4.89 21.27
CA TYR A 135 31.94 -5.39 22.64
C TYR A 135 33.38 -5.42 23.13
N ASP A 136 33.66 -4.61 24.14
CA ASP A 136 34.91 -4.65 24.90
C ASP A 136 34.80 -5.83 25.86
N GLU A 137 35.47 -6.91 25.51
CA GLU A 137 35.67 -8.09 26.36
C GLU A 137 36.96 -7.83 27.16
N GLU A 138 36.90 -6.95 28.16
CA GLU A 138 37.87 -7.00 29.24
C GLU A 138 37.48 -8.12 30.19
N GLU A 139 38.29 -9.17 30.10
CA GLU A 139 38.40 -10.27 31.04
C GLU A 139 38.20 -9.78 32.49
N GLY A 140 37.18 -10.33 33.14
CA GLY A 140 37.07 -10.28 34.58
C GLY A 140 38.21 -11.05 35.20
N ALA A 141 39.32 -10.35 35.45
CA ALA A 141 40.35 -10.74 36.38
C ALA A 141 39.87 -10.42 37.81
N ASP A 142 39.59 -11.48 38.54
CA ASP A 142 39.76 -11.68 39.97
C ASP A 142 40.44 -10.52 40.74
N GLY A 143 39.68 -9.91 41.66
CA GLY A 143 40.15 -8.81 42.52
C GLY A 143 39.18 -8.51 43.67
N GLU A 144 39.31 -9.31 44.73
CA GLU A 144 38.68 -9.30 46.04
C GLU A 144 38.36 -7.89 46.60
N SER A 145 37.09 -7.63 46.96
CA SER A 145 36.76 -6.55 47.91
C SER A 145 35.69 -6.99 48.91
N GLU A 146 36.12 -7.15 50.17
CA GLU A 146 35.30 -7.44 51.33
C GLU A 146 34.18 -6.39 51.52
N PHE A 147 32.92 -6.83 51.43
CA PHE A 147 31.78 -6.00 51.80
C PHE A 147 31.50 -6.14 53.31
N ARG A 148 31.96 -5.19 54.12
CA ARG A 148 31.59 -5.09 55.54
C ARG A 148 30.27 -4.35 55.70
N MET A 149 29.24 -5.04 56.18
CA MET A 149 27.95 -4.45 56.58
C MET A 149 27.99 -4.11 58.08
N ARG A 150 27.50 -2.93 58.43
CA ARG A 150 27.33 -2.47 59.82
C ARG A 150 26.01 -2.97 60.39
#